data_AF-A0A1W5RNP7-F1
#
_entry.id   AF-A0A1W5RNP7-F1
#
_cell.length_a   1.000
_cell.length_b   1.000
_cell.length_c   1.000
_cell.angle_alpha   90.00
_cell.angle_beta   90.00
_cell.angle_gamma   90.00
#
_symmetry.space_group_name_H-M   'P 1'
#
loop_
_entity.id
_entity.type
_entity.pdbx_description
1 polymer ?
#
loop_
_entity_poly.entity_id
_entity_poly.type
_entity_poly.pdbx_seq_one_letter_code
_entity_poly.pdbx_strand_id
1 'polypeptide(L)'
;MRKLPLTQQNFTKAYTSVCHLCQQGATSPKYAENARVTIYGIDLRVGDLRQACIIHKTTVRKLARALQNDIVKVATIRMMEGNLSKLYKLENPNYNKQDLVWVSDFQTFNDNTAMPDHVRTWLLENYRNRFRPSSKVRNADIMED
;
A
#
# COMPACT_ATOMS: atom_id res chain seq x y z
N MET A 1 6.87 -4.59 -24.71
CA MET A 1 6.72 -3.24 -24.13
C MET A 1 7.77 -2.33 -24.75
N ARG A 2 7.40 -1.15 -25.28
CA ARG A 2 8.38 -0.22 -25.87
C ARG A 2 9.23 0.36 -24.74
N LYS A 3 10.57 0.25 -24.83
CA LYS A 3 11.47 0.82 -23.82
C LYS A 3 11.32 2.34 -23.82
N LEU A 4 11.08 2.94 -22.66
CA LEU A 4 11.09 4.38 -22.50
C LEU A 4 12.54 4.88 -22.56
N PRO A 5 12.84 5.99 -23.25
CA PRO A 5 14.15 6.62 -23.18
C PRO A 5 14.51 6.95 -21.73
N LEU A 6 15.75 6.69 -21.35
CA LEU A 6 16.27 6.96 -19.99
C LEU A 6 16.56 8.46 -19.84
N THR A 7 15.50 9.23 -19.62
CA THR A 7 15.58 10.66 -19.28
C THR A 7 15.10 10.89 -17.86
N GLN A 8 15.57 11.97 -17.23
CA GLN A 8 15.12 12.36 -15.89
C GLN A 8 13.58 12.51 -15.85
N GLN A 9 13.01 13.10 -16.90
CA GLN A 9 11.56 13.27 -17.02
C GLN A 9 10.83 11.92 -17.02
N ASN A 10 11.29 10.93 -17.79
CA ASN A 10 10.65 9.62 -17.85
C ASN A 10 10.85 8.83 -16.55
N PHE A 11 11.99 9.00 -15.88
CA PHE A 11 12.21 8.46 -14.55
C PHE A 11 11.18 9.01 -13.55
N THR A 12 11.00 10.34 -13.49
CA THR A 12 10.01 10.96 -12.60
C THR A 12 8.60 10.46 -12.88
N LYS A 13 8.21 10.30 -14.16
CA LYS A 13 6.90 9.74 -14.54
C LYS A 13 6.74 8.31 -14.03
N ALA A 14 7.73 7.44 -14.27
CA ALA A 14 7.75 6.06 -13.79
C ALA A 14 7.66 5.98 -12.27
N TYR A 15 8.50 6.74 -11.59
CA TYR A 15 8.57 6.80 -10.14
C TYR A 15 7.24 7.24 -9.51
N THR A 16 6.62 8.29 -10.06
CA THR A 16 5.33 8.81 -9.57
C THR A 16 4.19 7.81 -9.84
N SER A 17 4.20 7.12 -10.98
CA SER A 17 3.24 6.04 -11.28
C SER A 17 3.37 4.88 -10.30
N VAL A 18 4.59 4.47 -9.95
CA VAL A 18 4.83 3.43 -8.93
C VAL A 18 4.25 3.86 -7.59
N CYS A 19 4.53 5.10 -7.17
CA CYS A 19 4.00 5.62 -5.90
C CYS A 19 2.46 5.60 -5.88
N HIS A 20 1.84 6.01 -6.98
CA HIS A 20 0.38 6.01 -7.14
C HIS A 20 -0.21 4.61 -7.04
N LEU A 21 0.34 3.63 -7.78
CA LEU A 21 -0.12 2.24 -7.71
C LEU A 21 0.01 1.65 -6.31
N CYS A 22 1.14 1.90 -5.64
CA CYS A 22 1.35 1.45 -4.26
C CYS A 22 0.29 2.03 -3.32
N GLN A 23 0.02 3.33 -3.40
CA GLN A 23 -1.01 4.00 -2.59
C GLN A 23 -2.41 3.41 -2.82
N GLN A 24 -2.75 3.05 -4.07
CA GLN A 24 -4.04 2.46 -4.41
C GLN A 24 -4.19 0.98 -4.01
N GLY A 25 -3.10 0.32 -3.58
CA GLY A 25 -3.15 -1.04 -3.04
C GLY A 25 -2.47 -2.12 -3.87
N ALA A 26 -1.63 -1.76 -4.85
CA ALA A 26 -0.83 -2.71 -5.63
C ALA A 26 0.09 -3.61 -4.77
N THR A 27 0.31 -3.24 -3.51
CA THR A 27 1.01 -4.04 -2.49
C THR A 27 0.30 -5.35 -2.14
N SER A 28 -1.00 -5.45 -2.41
CA SER A 28 -1.79 -6.67 -2.21
C SER A 28 -1.63 -7.63 -3.40
N PRO A 29 -1.39 -8.94 -3.18
CA PRO A 29 -1.37 -9.93 -4.25
C PRO A 29 -2.75 -10.08 -4.93
N LYS A 30 -3.83 -9.74 -4.22
CA LYS A 30 -5.21 -9.81 -4.75
C LYS A 30 -5.60 -8.60 -5.61
N TYR A 31 -4.76 -7.57 -5.65
CA TYR A 31 -5.04 -6.39 -6.47
C TYR A 31 -4.97 -6.76 -7.96
N ALA A 32 -5.86 -6.21 -8.78
CA ALA A 32 -6.00 -6.60 -10.17
C ALA A 32 -4.74 -6.26 -11.00
N GLU A 33 -4.24 -7.20 -11.78
CA GLU A 33 -2.98 -7.03 -12.54
C GLU A 33 -3.11 -6.06 -13.71
N ASN A 34 -4.31 -5.96 -14.27
CA ASN A 34 -4.64 -5.03 -15.36
C ASN A 34 -4.93 -3.60 -14.86
N ALA A 35 -5.02 -3.38 -13.54
CA ALA A 35 -5.10 -2.04 -12.99
C ALA A 35 -3.85 -1.24 -13.38
N ARG A 36 -4.06 0.03 -13.74
CA ARG A 36 -3.00 0.85 -14.34
C ARG A 36 -3.14 2.32 -13.99
N VAL A 37 -2.02 3.02 -14.07
CA VAL A 37 -1.94 4.47 -13.95
C VAL A 37 -1.45 5.04 -15.27
N THR A 38 -2.22 5.99 -15.82
CA THR A 38 -1.94 6.65 -17.10
C THR A 38 -1.68 8.16 -16.98
N ILE A 39 -2.04 8.75 -15.84
CA ILE A 39 -2.10 10.21 -15.65
C ILE A 39 -0.73 10.91 -15.67
N TYR A 40 0.36 10.16 -15.58
CA TYR A 40 1.73 10.70 -15.62
C TYR A 40 2.36 10.61 -17.02
N GLY A 41 1.56 10.34 -18.06
CA GLY A 41 2.05 10.24 -19.44
C GLY A 41 2.81 8.95 -19.74
N ILE A 42 2.64 7.93 -18.88
CA ILE A 42 3.06 6.55 -19.12
C ILE A 42 1.90 5.63 -18.75
N ASP A 43 1.75 4.50 -19.43
CA ASP A 43 0.82 3.42 -19.03
C ASP A 43 1.59 2.39 -18.20
N LEU A 44 1.48 2.46 -16.88
CA LEU A 44 2.09 1.48 -15.98
C LEU A 44 1.00 0.59 -15.37
N ARG A 45 1.06 -0.71 -15.64
CA ARG A 45 0.17 -1.71 -15.05
C ARG A 45 0.77 -2.32 -13.78
N VAL A 46 -0.09 -2.82 -12.91
CA VAL A 46 0.33 -3.56 -11.71
C VAL A 46 1.11 -4.82 -12.07
N GLY A 47 0.70 -5.55 -13.12
CA GLY A 47 1.44 -6.72 -13.61
C GLY A 47 2.88 -6.40 -13.97
N ASP A 48 3.13 -5.25 -14.63
CA ASP A 48 4.47 -4.82 -15.03
C ASP A 48 5.34 -4.48 -13.81
N LEU A 49 4.77 -3.78 -12.82
CA LEU A 49 5.43 -3.47 -11.56
C LEU A 49 5.80 -4.75 -10.78
N ARG A 50 4.89 -5.73 -10.73
CA ARG A 50 5.13 -7.03 -10.10
C ARG A 50 6.25 -7.78 -10.80
N GLN A 51 6.22 -7.85 -12.13
CA GLN A 51 7.26 -8.50 -12.91
C GLN A 51 8.63 -7.86 -12.66
N ALA A 52 8.71 -6.53 -12.62
CA ALA A 52 9.93 -5.82 -12.26
C ALA A 52 10.42 -6.19 -10.85
N CYS A 53 9.53 -6.22 -9.86
CA CYS A 53 9.89 -6.64 -8.49
C CYS A 53 10.41 -8.08 -8.45
N ILE A 54 9.80 -9.00 -9.19
CA ILE A 54 10.22 -10.41 -9.28
C ILE A 54 11.62 -10.53 -9.86
N ILE A 55 11.91 -9.83 -10.96
CA ILE A 55 13.25 -9.80 -11.58
C ILE A 55 14.31 -9.35 -10.56
N HIS A 56 13.96 -8.38 -9.70
CA HIS A 56 14.84 -7.86 -8.66
C HIS A 56 14.71 -8.57 -7.30
N LYS A 57 14.10 -9.77 -7.25
CA LYS A 57 13.96 -10.60 -6.03
C LYS A 57 13.34 -9.86 -4.84
N THR A 58 12.38 -8.97 -5.11
CA THR A 58 11.63 -8.21 -4.10
C THR A 58 10.13 -8.33 -4.31
N THR A 59 9.34 -7.73 -3.42
CA THR A 59 7.89 -7.66 -3.54
C THR A 59 7.43 -6.21 -3.62
N VAL A 60 6.27 -5.95 -4.23
CA VAL A 60 5.69 -4.61 -4.31
C VAL A 60 5.50 -4.01 -2.91
N ARG A 61 5.14 -4.83 -1.91
CA ARG A 61 5.03 -4.37 -0.52
C ARG A 61 6.39 -3.96 0.07
N LYS A 62 7.47 -4.72 -0.17
CA LYS A 62 8.82 -4.35 0.28
C LYS A 62 9.28 -3.06 -0.39
N LEU A 63 9.04 -2.92 -1.69
CA LEU A 63 9.32 -1.69 -2.43
C LEU A 63 8.52 -0.50 -1.87
N ALA A 64 7.22 -0.64 -1.66
CA ALA A 64 6.38 0.41 -1.09
C ALA A 64 6.84 0.83 0.31
N ARG A 65 7.29 -0.12 1.14
CA ARG A 65 7.88 0.17 2.45
C ARG A 65 9.15 1.02 2.35
N ALA A 66 10.04 0.70 1.39
CA ALA A 66 11.23 1.49 1.13
C ALA A 66 10.93 2.91 0.60
N LEU A 67 9.79 3.10 -0.05
CA LEU A 67 9.36 4.37 -0.65
C LEU A 67 8.30 5.11 0.17
N GLN A 68 8.02 4.69 1.42
CA GLN A 68 6.89 5.19 2.23
C GLN A 68 6.75 6.71 2.22
N ASN A 69 7.84 7.42 2.49
CA ASN A 69 7.83 8.88 2.60
C ASN A 69 7.55 9.56 1.27
N ASP A 70 8.07 9.02 0.17
CA ASP A 70 7.84 9.59 -1.16
C ASP A 70 6.44 9.27 -1.67
N ILE A 71 5.90 8.09 -1.33
CA ILE A 71 4.50 7.77 -1.59
C ILE A 71 3.59 8.76 -0.85
N VAL A 72 3.86 9.06 0.41
CA VAL A 72 3.10 10.06 1.18
C VAL A 72 3.19 11.42 0.51
N LYS A 73 4.38 11.90 0.14
CA LYS A 73 4.54 13.19 -0.56
C LYS A 73 3.70 13.25 -1.83
N VAL A 74 3.82 12.23 -2.70
CA VAL A 74 3.04 12.14 -3.95
C VAL A 74 1.55 12.11 -3.65
N ALA A 75 1.15 11.31 -2.66
CA ALA A 75 -0.25 11.14 -2.30
C ALA A 75 -0.85 12.41 -1.69
N THR A 76 -0.11 13.17 -0.88
CA THR A 76 -0.54 14.47 -0.36
C THR A 76 -0.72 15.48 -1.49
N ILE A 77 0.26 15.63 -2.39
CA ILE A 77 0.19 16.55 -3.54
C ILE A 77 -1.00 16.22 -4.45
N ARG A 78 -1.32 14.94 -4.59
CA ARG A 78 -2.38 14.44 -5.48
C ARG A 78 -3.71 14.17 -4.77
N MET A 79 -3.80 14.47 -3.47
CA MET A 79 -4.97 14.17 -2.62
C MET A 79 -5.44 12.71 -2.75
N MET A 80 -4.48 11.78 -2.79
CA MET A 80 -4.74 10.35 -2.93
C MET A 80 -4.93 9.71 -1.56
N GLU A 81 -6.10 9.14 -1.37
CA GLU A 81 -6.41 8.31 -0.22
C GLU A 81 -5.65 6.99 -0.26
N GLY A 82 -5.30 6.46 0.91
CA GLY A 82 -4.68 5.15 1.03
C GLY A 82 -5.69 4.02 0.79
N ASN A 83 -5.19 2.84 0.46
CA ASN A 83 -6.03 1.70 0.06
C ASN A 83 -6.97 1.18 1.15
N LEU A 84 -6.74 1.54 2.43
CA LEU A 84 -7.59 1.17 3.55
C LEU A 84 -8.59 2.29 3.93
N SER A 85 -8.56 3.44 3.25
CA SER A 85 -9.38 4.62 3.58
C SER A 85 -10.88 4.33 3.62
N LYS A 86 -11.40 3.46 2.75
CA LYS A 86 -12.83 3.10 2.77
C LYS A 86 -13.25 2.47 4.10
N LEU A 87 -12.43 1.57 4.64
CA LEU A 87 -12.70 0.92 5.92
C LEU A 87 -12.50 1.91 7.08
N TYR A 88 -11.44 2.71 7.03
CA TYR A 88 -11.17 3.73 8.02
C TYR A 88 -12.32 4.73 8.19
N LYS A 89 -12.89 5.23 7.08
CA LYS A 89 -14.05 6.15 7.08
C LYS A 89 -15.30 5.53 7.68
N LEU A 90 -15.51 4.22 7.49
CA LEU A 90 -16.66 3.51 8.05
C LEU A 90 -16.54 3.39 9.57
N GLU A 91 -15.34 3.11 10.07
CA GLU A 91 -15.06 2.95 11.50
C GLU A 91 -14.86 4.28 12.24
N ASN A 92 -14.53 5.35 11.50
CA ASN A 92 -14.26 6.69 12.04
C ASN A 92 -15.07 7.76 11.29
N PRO A 93 -16.38 7.95 11.57
CA PRO A 93 -17.24 8.86 10.80
C PRO A 93 -16.80 10.33 10.79
N ASN A 94 -16.10 10.77 11.84
CA ASN A 94 -15.57 12.14 12.01
C ASN A 94 -14.09 12.26 11.61
N TYR A 95 -13.62 11.43 10.67
CA TYR A 95 -12.23 11.42 10.22
C TYR A 95 -11.78 12.77 9.65
N ASN A 96 -10.50 13.10 9.84
CA ASN A 96 -9.90 14.19 9.08
C ASN A 96 -9.49 13.69 7.69
N LYS A 97 -9.89 14.41 6.63
CA LYS A 97 -9.51 14.10 5.24
C LYS A 97 -7.99 14.09 5.03
N GLN A 98 -7.23 14.89 5.77
CA GLN A 98 -5.77 14.89 5.66
C GLN A 98 -5.13 13.58 6.15
N ASP A 99 -5.80 12.86 7.04
CA ASP A 99 -5.31 11.58 7.58
C ASP A 99 -5.32 10.48 6.53
N LEU A 100 -6.26 10.54 5.58
CA LEU A 100 -6.52 9.46 4.62
C LEU A 100 -5.31 9.10 3.77
N VAL A 101 -4.37 10.02 3.58
CA VAL A 101 -3.12 9.77 2.87
C VAL A 101 -2.26 8.70 3.56
N TRP A 102 -2.35 8.60 4.90
CA TRP A 102 -1.59 7.66 5.72
C TRP A 102 -2.25 6.28 5.82
N VAL A 103 -3.52 6.16 5.41
CA VAL A 103 -4.34 4.97 5.66
C VAL A 103 -4.09 3.91 4.57
N SER A 104 -2.86 3.40 4.51
CA SER A 104 -2.41 2.36 3.58
C SER A 104 -1.76 1.17 4.30
N ASP A 105 -1.90 -0.04 3.76
CA ASP A 105 -1.40 -1.27 4.41
C ASP A 105 0.13 -1.32 4.57
N PHE A 106 0.88 -0.66 3.69
CA PHE A 106 2.34 -0.58 3.78
C PHE A 106 2.81 0.44 4.84
N GLN A 107 1.89 1.20 5.44
CA GLN A 107 2.17 2.19 6.49
C GLN A 107 2.08 1.64 7.92
N THR A 108 1.58 0.40 8.11
CA THR A 108 1.30 -0.17 9.45
C THR A 108 2.46 -0.07 10.44
N PHE A 109 3.69 -0.19 9.97
CA PHE A 109 4.90 -0.12 10.82
C PHE A 109 5.81 1.05 10.44
N ASN A 110 5.28 2.08 9.78
CA ASN A 110 6.05 3.28 9.43
C ASN A 110 6.32 4.07 10.71
N ASP A 111 7.56 4.48 10.94
CA ASP A 111 8.03 5.25 12.10
C ASP A 111 8.01 6.78 11.89
N ASN A 112 7.57 7.26 10.72
CA ASN A 112 7.46 8.68 10.40
C ASN A 112 6.58 9.41 11.43
N THR A 113 7.16 10.40 12.10
CA THR A 113 6.53 11.21 13.16
C THR A 113 5.43 12.14 12.65
N ALA A 114 5.35 12.38 11.34
CA ALA A 114 4.27 13.15 10.73
C ALA A 114 2.96 12.35 10.61
N MET A 115 2.98 11.02 10.80
CA MET A 115 1.77 10.21 10.85
C MET A 115 1.01 10.48 12.15
N PRO A 116 -0.29 10.86 12.08
CA PRO A 116 -1.09 11.05 13.27
C PRO A 116 -1.23 9.78 14.13
N ASP A 117 -1.15 9.92 15.45
CA ASP A 117 -1.14 8.79 16.39
C ASP A 117 -2.41 7.94 16.36
N HIS A 118 -3.58 8.56 16.10
CA HIS A 118 -4.83 7.83 15.98
C HIS A 118 -4.87 6.99 14.70
N VAL A 119 -4.27 7.44 13.60
CA VAL A 119 -4.11 6.64 12.38
C VAL A 119 -3.15 5.48 12.60
N ARG A 120 -2.03 5.74 13.28
CA ARG A 120 -1.04 4.72 13.65
C ARG A 120 -1.67 3.60 14.49
N THR A 121 -2.39 3.99 15.53
CA THR A 121 -3.12 3.08 16.42
C THR A 121 -4.10 2.24 15.62
N TRP A 122 -4.92 2.89 14.78
CA TRP A 122 -5.90 2.21 13.94
C TRP A 122 -5.26 1.21 12.96
N LEU A 123 -4.16 1.58 12.30
CA LEU A 123 -3.47 0.68 11.35
C LEU A 123 -2.95 -0.57 12.03
N LEU A 124 -2.41 -0.44 13.25
CA LEU A 124 -1.92 -1.57 14.04
C LEU A 124 -3.07 -2.48 14.50
N GLU A 125 -4.18 -1.91 14.95
CA GLU A 125 -5.38 -2.66 15.32
C GLU A 125 -5.99 -3.38 14.12
N ASN A 126 -6.14 -2.68 12.99
CA ASN A 126 -6.61 -3.27 11.73
C ASN A 126 -5.74 -4.45 11.30
N TYR A 127 -4.41 -4.29 11.36
CA TYR A 127 -3.47 -5.37 11.07
C TYR A 127 -3.67 -6.56 12.01
N ARG A 128 -3.70 -6.33 13.32
CA ARG A 128 -3.89 -7.40 14.32
C ARG A 128 -5.21 -8.14 14.10
N ASN A 129 -6.30 -7.44 13.80
CA ASN A 129 -7.60 -8.06 13.57
C ASN A 129 -7.62 -8.91 12.29
N ARG A 130 -6.96 -8.45 11.22
CA ARG A 130 -6.89 -9.18 9.93
C ARG A 130 -6.01 -10.42 9.98
N PHE A 131 -5.01 -10.44 10.85
CA PHE A 131 -4.01 -11.51 10.94
C PHE A 131 -4.03 -12.24 12.28
N ARG A 132 -5.06 -12.05 13.12
CA ARG A 132 -5.24 -12.79 14.37
C ARG A 132 -5.42 -14.28 14.03
N PRO A 133 -4.61 -15.19 14.60
CA PRO A 133 -4.85 -16.62 14.45
C PRO A 133 -6.22 -16.93 15.01
N SER A 134 -7.10 -17.56 14.23
CA SER A 134 -8.38 -18.01 14.76
C SER A 134 -8.10 -19.07 15.82
N SER A 135 -8.51 -18.85 17.06
CA SER A 135 -8.46 -19.83 18.15
C SER A 135 -9.41 -21.02 17.96
N LYS A 136 -9.91 -21.28 16.74
CA LYS A 136 -10.86 -22.35 16.41
C LYS A 136 -10.23 -23.67 15.97
N VAL A 137 -8.92 -23.86 16.14
CA VAL A 137 -8.27 -25.18 15.97
C VAL A 137 -7.28 -25.41 17.11
N ARG A 138 -7.79 -25.95 18.22
CA ARG A 138 -7.08 -26.69 19.29
C ARG A 138 -8.14 -27.10 20.33
N ASN A 139 -8.96 -28.08 19.98
CA ASN A 139 -9.80 -28.89 20.88
C ASN A 139 -10.06 -30.25 20.22
N ALA A 140 -9.01 -30.81 19.64
CA ALA A 140 -8.86 -32.24 19.38
C ALA A 140 -7.49 -32.57 19.97
N ASP A 141 -7.39 -33.67 20.71
CA ASP A 141 -6.18 -34.20 21.34
C ASP A 141 -5.85 -33.70 22.76
N ILE A 142 -6.80 -33.77 23.70
CA ILE A 142 -6.49 -34.18 25.10
C ILE A 142 -7.73 -34.87 25.70
N MET A 143 -7.95 -36.15 25.38
CA MET A 143 -8.61 -37.13 26.26
C MET A 143 -8.21 -38.53 25.78
N GLU A 144 -7.32 -39.15 26.55
CA GLU A 144 -6.77 -40.53 26.60
C GLU A 144 -5.33 -40.33 27.11
N ASP A 145 -4.95 -40.62 28.35
CA ASP A 145 -5.37 -41.67 29.29
C ASP A 145 -5.86 -41.18 30.67
#